data_AF-A0A1F9GZE7-F1
#
_entry.id   AF-A0A1F9GZE7-F1
#
_cell.length_a   1.000
_cell.length_b   1.000
_cell.length_c   1.000
_cell.angle_alpha   90.00
_cell.angle_beta   90.00
_cell.angle_gamma   90.00
#
_symmetry.space_group_name_H-M   'P 1'
#
loop_
_entity.id
_entity.type
_entity.pdbx_description
1 polymer ?
#
loop_
_entity_poly.entity_id
_entity_poly.type
_entity_poly.pdbx_seq_one_letter_code
_entity_poly.pdbx_strand_id
1 'polypeptide(L)'
;MNRKRCLFFIAATLLWSATLLAERGEVVTPMIMGNMVHVNNKICASSHTVMAEQDIGKFTSRVTYEGSDPKYGKLKGKTLVFNQCCTDCIKRFKTQWKENPEAIMEFHGLK
;
A
#
# COMPACT_ATOMS: atom_id res chain seq x y z
N MET A 1 36.89 -4.70 56.27
CA MET A 1 36.89 -3.34 55.71
C MET A 1 36.95 -3.41 54.19
N ASN A 2 36.28 -2.48 53.51
CA ASN A 2 36.26 -2.21 52.05
C ASN A 2 35.35 -3.06 51.14
N ARG A 3 34.02 -2.87 51.28
CA ARG A 3 33.08 -2.99 50.16
C ARG A 3 33.02 -1.64 49.43
N LYS A 4 33.57 -1.58 48.21
CA LYS A 4 33.40 -0.44 47.31
C LYS A 4 31.99 -0.48 46.69
N ARG A 5 31.34 0.68 46.76
CA ARG A 5 30.08 1.06 46.14
C ARG A 5 30.08 0.84 44.63
N CYS A 6 28.94 0.49 44.05
CA CYS A 6 28.33 1.27 42.98
C CYS A 6 26.81 1.02 42.96
N LEU A 7 26.08 2.11 43.14
CA LEU A 7 24.63 2.21 43.04
C LEU A 7 24.22 2.34 41.56
N PHE A 8 22.92 2.12 41.32
CA PHE A 8 22.10 2.57 40.19
C PHE A 8 22.35 1.92 38.83
N PHE A 9 21.48 0.98 38.46
CA PHE A 9 20.95 0.89 37.10
C PHE A 9 19.47 0.49 37.15
N ILE A 10 18.60 1.48 37.34
CA ILE A 10 17.24 1.44 36.81
C ILE A 10 17.27 2.41 35.63
N ALA A 11 17.20 1.89 34.40
CA ALA A 11 16.58 2.50 33.23
C ALA A 11 17.07 1.80 31.96
N ALA A 12 16.15 1.71 30.99
CA ALA A 12 16.36 1.36 29.59
C ALA A 12 16.60 -0.15 29.35
N THR A 13 15.78 -0.88 28.60
CA THR A 13 15.02 -0.50 27.41
C THR A 13 13.87 -1.48 27.20
N LEU A 14 12.64 -1.03 27.45
CA LEU A 14 11.45 -1.51 26.74
C LEU A 14 11.55 -1.00 25.30
N LEU A 15 12.22 -1.72 24.39
CA LEU A 15 12.14 -1.38 22.97
C LEU A 15 12.60 -2.54 22.10
N TRP A 16 11.77 -3.58 22.00
CA TRP A 16 11.83 -4.51 20.88
C TRP A 16 10.47 -4.61 20.17
N SER A 17 9.85 -3.45 19.94
CA SER A 17 8.65 -3.29 19.10
C SER A 17 9.02 -2.59 17.79
N ALA A 18 10.12 -2.99 17.13
CA ALA A 18 10.63 -2.30 15.96
C ALA A 18 11.13 -3.23 14.84
N THR A 19 10.46 -4.37 14.62
CA THR A 19 10.80 -5.26 13.49
C THR A 19 9.61 -5.68 12.63
N LEU A 20 8.52 -4.89 12.62
CA LEU A 20 7.35 -5.12 11.75
C LEU A 20 6.93 -3.86 10.97
N LEU A 21 7.88 -2.95 10.71
CA LEU A 21 7.64 -1.71 9.98
C LEU A 21 8.53 -1.54 8.72
N ALA A 22 9.26 -2.59 8.31
CA ALA A 22 10.23 -2.49 7.22
C ALA A 22 10.07 -3.58 6.14
N GLU A 23 8.84 -3.90 5.74
CA GLU A 23 8.56 -4.52 4.42
C GLU A 23 7.17 -4.08 3.91
N ARG A 24 6.82 -2.79 4.03
CA ARG A 24 5.79 -2.24 3.14
C ARG A 24 6.41 -2.26 1.75
N GLY A 25 6.12 -3.33 0.98
CA GLY A 25 6.58 -3.47 -0.40
C GLY A 25 6.47 -2.12 -1.10
N GLU A 26 7.61 -1.63 -1.60
CA GLU A 26 7.76 -0.24 -2.05
C GLU A 26 6.55 0.18 -2.89
N VAL A 27 5.86 1.23 -2.43
CA VAL A 27 4.84 1.89 -3.22
C VAL A 27 5.60 2.69 -4.27
N VAL A 28 5.85 2.06 -5.42
CA VAL A 28 6.45 2.74 -6.56
C VAL A 28 5.49 3.80 -7.06
N THR A 29 6.04 4.97 -7.37
CA THR A 29 5.33 6.11 -7.95
C THR A 29 4.41 5.63 -9.10
N PRO A 30 3.13 6.02 -9.12
CA PRO A 30 2.23 5.63 -10.19
C PRO A 30 2.75 6.11 -11.54
N MET A 31 2.78 5.22 -12.53
CA MET A 31 3.20 5.55 -13.88
C MET A 31 1.99 6.05 -14.67
N ILE A 32 2.00 7.34 -15.02
CA ILE A 32 0.93 7.96 -15.81
C ILE A 32 1.25 7.82 -17.30
N MET A 33 0.42 7.07 -18.03
CA MET A 33 0.51 6.85 -19.47
C MET A 33 -0.76 7.37 -20.14
N GLY A 34 -0.79 8.68 -20.46
CA GLY A 34 -1.97 9.34 -21.03
C GLY A 34 -3.18 9.30 -20.09
N ASN A 35 -4.20 8.54 -20.48
CA ASN A 35 -5.42 8.34 -19.68
C ASN A 35 -5.36 7.13 -18.74
N MET A 36 -4.26 6.39 -18.73
CA MET A 36 -4.03 5.27 -17.83
C MET A 36 -3.04 5.64 -16.73
N VAL A 37 -3.29 5.16 -15.52
CA VAL A 37 -2.39 5.28 -14.39
C VAL A 37 -2.11 3.89 -13.87
N HIS A 38 -0.89 3.40 -14.12
CA HIS A 38 -0.45 2.10 -13.63
C HIS A 38 0.06 2.25 -12.21
N VAL A 39 -0.66 1.64 -11.27
CA VAL A 39 -0.31 1.59 -9.85
C VAL A 39 0.63 0.40 -9.66
N ASN A 40 1.90 0.62 -10.02
CA ASN A 40 2.88 -0.46 -10.18
C ASN A 40 3.58 -0.81 -8.86
N ASN A 41 2.83 -1.26 -7.86
CA ASN A 41 3.38 -1.69 -6.58
C ASN A 41 3.44 -3.23 -6.47
N LYS A 42 4.29 -3.70 -5.55
CA LYS A 42 4.43 -5.13 -5.22
C LYS A 42 3.30 -5.65 -4.30
N ILE A 43 2.21 -4.89 -4.13
CA ILE A 43 1.13 -5.21 -3.18
C ILE A 43 -0.15 -5.47 -3.96
N CYS A 44 -0.80 -6.60 -3.71
CA CYS A 44 -2.13 -6.87 -4.25
C CYS A 44 -3.13 -5.83 -3.75
N ALA A 45 -3.82 -5.14 -4.66
CA ALA A 45 -4.72 -4.07 -4.25
C ALA A 45 -5.98 -4.54 -3.52
N SER A 46 -6.41 -5.80 -3.71
CA SER A 46 -7.60 -6.33 -3.03
C SER A 46 -7.32 -6.90 -1.64
N SER A 47 -6.19 -7.61 -1.48
CA SER A 47 -5.84 -8.33 -0.24
C SER A 47 -4.70 -7.70 0.56
N HIS A 48 -4.03 -6.69 0.01
CA HIS A 48 -2.87 -6.02 0.59
C HIS A 48 -1.68 -6.95 0.87
N THR A 49 -1.66 -8.12 0.25
CA THR A 49 -0.55 -9.09 0.35
C THR A 49 0.56 -8.73 -0.61
N VAL A 50 1.81 -8.92 -0.20
CA VAL A 50 2.97 -8.80 -1.10
C VAL A 50 2.90 -9.88 -2.18
N MET A 51 3.13 -9.49 -3.43
CA MET A 51 3.13 -10.38 -4.59
C MET A 51 4.56 -10.81 -4.91
N ALA A 52 4.69 -12.03 -5.45
CA ALA A 52 5.94 -12.45 -6.06
C ALA A 52 6.21 -11.62 -7.32
N GLU A 53 7.49 -11.34 -7.61
CA GLU A 53 7.86 -10.45 -8.72
C GLU A 53 7.32 -10.93 -10.07
N GLN A 54 7.30 -12.25 -10.29
CA GLN A 54 6.77 -12.87 -11.51
C GLN A 54 5.25 -12.71 -11.71
N ASP A 55 4.50 -12.35 -10.66
CA ASP A 55 3.05 -12.19 -10.73
C ASP A 55 2.63 -10.72 -10.86
N ILE A 56 3.57 -9.77 -10.77
CA ILE A 56 3.32 -8.34 -10.97
C ILE A 56 2.87 -8.12 -12.43
N GLY A 57 1.74 -7.43 -12.61
CA GLY A 57 1.15 -7.16 -13.93
C GLY A 57 0.43 -8.34 -14.59
N LYS A 58 0.57 -9.56 -14.06
CA LYS A 58 -0.11 -10.77 -14.59
C LYS A 58 -1.61 -10.74 -14.35
N PHE A 59 -2.01 -10.26 -13.18
CA PHE A 59 -3.42 -10.06 -12.82
C PHE A 59 -3.63 -8.58 -12.53
N THR A 60 -4.51 -7.92 -13.29
CA THR A 60 -4.77 -6.50 -13.12
C THR A 60 -6.26 -6.19 -13.07
N SER A 61 -6.65 -5.27 -12.19
CA SER A 61 -7.97 -4.65 -12.19
C SER A 61 -7.88 -3.27 -12.83
N ARG A 62 -8.90 -2.91 -13.61
CA ARG A 62 -9.03 -1.59 -14.23
C ARG A 62 -10.30 -0.92 -13.73
N VAL A 63 -10.17 0.31 -13.24
CA VAL A 63 -11.27 1.09 -12.67
C VAL A 63 -11.10 2.55 -13.07
N THR A 64 -12.21 3.27 -13.22
CA THR A 64 -12.17 4.71 -13.48
C THR A 64 -12.51 5.45 -12.20
N TYR A 65 -11.76 6.49 -11.87
CA TYR A 65 -12.11 7.37 -10.76
C TYR A 65 -13.06 8.47 -11.24
N GLU A 66 -14.26 8.50 -10.69
CA GLU A 66 -15.29 9.50 -11.01
C GLU A 66 -15.65 10.39 -9.81
N GLY A 67 -14.96 10.21 -8.68
CA GLY A 67 -15.22 10.98 -7.47
C GLY A 67 -14.92 12.46 -7.63
N SER A 68 -15.39 13.23 -6.66
CA SER A 68 -15.30 14.70 -6.65
C SER A 68 -14.30 15.24 -5.63
N ASP A 69 -13.57 14.38 -4.91
CA ASP A 69 -12.59 14.82 -3.93
C ASP A 69 -11.47 15.60 -4.65
N PRO A 70 -11.27 16.89 -4.33
CA PRO A 70 -10.24 17.72 -4.94
C PRO A 70 -8.84 17.13 -4.82
N LYS A 71 -8.58 16.34 -3.77
CA LYS A 71 -7.30 15.66 -3.56
C LYS A 71 -6.91 14.78 -4.74
N TYR A 72 -7.87 14.10 -5.35
CA TYR A 72 -7.68 13.17 -6.47
C TYR A 72 -8.18 13.76 -7.80
N GLY A 73 -8.39 15.07 -7.87
CA GLY A 73 -8.99 15.72 -9.04
C GLY A 73 -8.23 15.46 -10.35
N LYS A 74 -6.91 15.25 -10.30
CA LYS A 74 -6.08 14.91 -11.47
C LYS A 74 -6.31 13.48 -11.99
N LEU A 75 -6.88 12.61 -11.17
CA LEU A 75 -7.19 11.22 -11.48
C LEU A 75 -8.61 11.06 -12.01
N LYS A 76 -9.46 12.09 -11.89
CA LYS A 76 -10.84 12.03 -12.37
C LYS A 76 -10.90 11.74 -13.87
N GLY A 77 -11.72 10.77 -14.25
CA GLY A 77 -11.86 10.27 -15.62
C GLY A 77 -10.67 9.44 -16.12
N LYS A 78 -9.62 9.23 -15.32
CA LYS A 78 -8.50 8.36 -15.67
C LYS A 78 -8.80 6.91 -15.30
N THR A 79 -8.30 5.99 -16.12
CA THR A 79 -8.32 4.55 -15.83
C THR A 79 -7.12 4.21 -14.95
N LEU A 80 -7.39 3.79 -13.72
CA LEU A 80 -6.39 3.29 -12.78
C LEU A 80 -6.25 1.77 -12.95
N VAL A 81 -5.01 1.31 -13.07
CA VAL A 81 -4.66 -0.10 -13.26
C VAL A 81 -3.93 -0.58 -12.02
N PHE A 82 -4.56 -1.49 -11.27
CA PHE A 82 -4.04 -2.05 -10.02
C PHE A 82 -3.62 -3.50 -10.19
N ASN A 83 -2.43 -3.85 -9.69
CA ASN A 83 -1.97 -5.22 -9.62
C ASN A 83 -2.80 -6.05 -8.62
N GLN A 84 -3.03 -7.32 -8.95
CA GLN A 84 -3.73 -8.30 -8.13
C GLN A 84 -2.88 -9.57 -8.04
N CYS A 85 -3.11 -10.39 -7.00
CA CYS A 85 -2.39 -11.66 -6.85
C CYS A 85 -3.12 -12.86 -7.50
N CYS A 86 -4.41 -12.74 -7.83
CA CYS A 86 -5.19 -13.82 -8.45
C CYS A 86 -6.49 -13.33 -9.11
N THR A 87 -7.14 -14.21 -9.87
CA THR A 87 -8.42 -13.95 -10.55
C THR A 87 -9.55 -13.57 -9.59
N ASP A 88 -9.61 -14.17 -8.40
CA ASP A 88 -10.68 -13.85 -7.43
C ASP A 88 -10.47 -12.49 -6.75
N CYS A 89 -9.23 -12.02 -6.63
CA CYS A 89 -8.95 -10.64 -6.25
C CYS A 89 -9.45 -9.65 -7.31
N ILE A 90 -9.30 -9.95 -8.61
CA ILE A 90 -9.89 -9.11 -9.67
C ILE A 90 -11.41 -8.97 -9.50
N LYS A 91 -12.11 -10.09 -9.23
CA LYS A 91 -13.57 -10.08 -9.05
C LYS A 91 -14.00 -9.22 -7.86
N ARG A 92 -13.35 -9.40 -6.71
CA ARG A 92 -13.68 -8.68 -5.46
C ARG A 92 -13.32 -7.21 -5.51
N PHE A 93 -12.22 -6.86 -6.17
CA PHE A 93 -11.71 -5.49 -6.23
C PHE A 93 -12.74 -4.51 -6.81
N LYS A 94 -13.56 -4.92 -7.79
CA LYS A 94 -14.63 -4.07 -8.35
C LYS A 94 -15.65 -3.64 -7.31
N THR A 95 -15.96 -4.51 -6.35
CA THR A 95 -16.88 -4.20 -5.25
C THR A 95 -16.23 -3.25 -4.26
N GLN A 96 -15.00 -3.58 -3.81
CA GLN A 96 -14.22 -2.72 -2.91
C GLN A 96 -14.04 -1.30 -3.48
N TRP A 97 -13.78 -1.19 -4.78
CA TRP A 97 -13.65 0.10 -5.48
C TRP A 97 -14.93 0.93 -5.45
N LYS A 98 -16.11 0.30 -5.56
CA LYS A 98 -17.38 1.01 -5.48
C LYS A 98 -17.72 1.46 -4.06
N GLU A 99 -17.28 0.70 -3.06
CA GLU A 99 -17.55 0.98 -1.65
C GLU A 99 -16.70 2.14 -1.13
N ASN A 100 -15.40 2.16 -1.44
CA ASN A 100 -14.50 3.19 -0.94
C ASN A 100 -13.24 3.38 -1.83
N PRO A 101 -13.38 4.06 -2.98
CA PRO A 101 -12.26 4.28 -3.88
C PRO A 101 -11.17 5.15 -3.26
N GLU A 102 -11.53 6.16 -2.46
CA GLU A 102 -10.57 7.07 -1.81
C GLU A 102 -9.65 6.36 -0.81
N ALA A 103 -10.16 5.40 -0.03
CA ALA A 103 -9.32 4.62 0.89
C ALA A 103 -8.31 3.75 0.14
N ILE A 104 -8.71 3.15 -0.98
CA ILE A 104 -7.81 2.36 -1.83
C ILE A 104 -6.74 3.27 -2.45
N MET A 105 -7.13 4.44 -2.95
CA MET A 105 -6.19 5.41 -3.50
C MET A 105 -5.19 5.90 -2.46
N GLU A 106 -5.64 6.20 -1.24
CA GLU A 106 -4.76 6.62 -0.14
C GLU A 106 -3.78 5.51 0.27
N PHE A 107 -4.24 4.27 0.39
CA PHE A 107 -3.38 3.13 0.70
C PHE A 107 -2.26 2.96 -0.33
N HIS A 108 -2.57 3.21 -1.60
CA HIS A 108 -1.62 3.13 -2.71
C HIS A 108 -0.88 4.45 -2.99
N GLY A 109 -0.99 5.45 -2.10
CA GLY A 109 -0.25 6.70 -2.19
C GLY A 109 -0.60 7.56 -3.40
N LEU A 110 -1.78 7.36 -3.98
CA LEU A 110 -2.27 8.16 -5.11
C LEU A 110 -2.71 9.54 -4.59
N LYS A 111 -2.35 10.62 -5.30
CA LYS A 111 -2.76 12.01 -5.03
C LYS A 111 -2.88 12.74 -6.36
#